data_AF-A0A454D295-F1
#
_entry.id   AF-A0A454D295-F1
#
_cell.length_a   1.000
_cell.length_b   1.000
_cell.length_c   1.000
_cell.angle_alpha   90.00
_cell.angle_beta   90.00
_cell.angle_gamma   90.00
#
_symmetry.space_group_name_H-M   'P 1'
#
loop_
_entity.id
_entity.type
_entity.pdbx_description
1 polymer ?
#
loop_
_entity_poly.entity_id
_entity_poly.type
_entity_poly.pdbx_seq_one_letter_code
_entity_poly.pdbx_strand_id
1 'polypeptide(L)'
;RDSESNKVKGHSISFLFKTKDLDEHFTNPNQTLPFELVRSYAEQYQFAMCCLSRYAMSEQVFMKLHPTFVDYIASKSNITEIYYYAFDNKFSDYLVDLGAKKVAYDSPARTGSVKIGRKAYRKCLLKLDTAVLLAQPAMIYLLHQHQTNMAAQR
;
A
#
# COMPACT_ATOMS: atom_id res chain seq x y z
N ARG A 1 19.14 -6.82 -4.25
CA ARG A 1 19.53 -7.84 -5.26
C ARG A 1 20.33 -8.89 -4.51
N ASP A 2 20.22 -10.14 -4.93
CA ASP A 2 21.08 -11.20 -4.38
C ASP A 2 22.48 -11.11 -5.02
N SER A 3 23.52 -11.26 -4.21
CA SER A 3 24.92 -11.15 -4.62
C SER A 3 25.34 -12.28 -5.56
N GLU A 4 24.72 -13.46 -5.46
CA GLU A 4 25.06 -14.62 -6.29
C GLU A 4 24.41 -14.56 -7.67
N SER A 5 23.10 -14.27 -7.74
CA SER A 5 22.35 -14.29 -9.00
C SER A 5 22.19 -12.93 -9.68
N ASN A 6 22.52 -11.82 -9.00
CA ASN A 6 22.21 -10.44 -9.40
C ASN A 6 20.72 -10.19 -9.72
N LYS A 7 19.82 -11.12 -9.35
CA LYS A 7 18.38 -11.01 -9.59
C LYS A 7 17.71 -10.22 -8.46
N VAL A 8 16.65 -9.49 -8.80
CA VAL A 8 15.78 -8.84 -7.82
C VAL A 8 14.95 -9.93 -7.13
N LYS A 9 15.23 -10.17 -5.86
CA LYS A 9 14.49 -11.14 -5.03
C LYS A 9 13.18 -10.54 -4.49
N GLY A 10 13.12 -9.22 -4.36
CA GLY A 10 11.93 -8.49 -3.98
C GLY A 10 12.17 -6.98 -3.93
N HIS A 11 11.09 -6.22 -3.93
CA HIS A 11 11.10 -4.76 -3.80
C HIS A 11 9.80 -4.24 -3.19
N SER A 12 9.86 -3.04 -2.63
CA SER A 12 8.69 -2.26 -2.19
C SER A 12 8.94 -0.80 -2.57
N ILE A 13 8.10 -0.26 -3.44
CA ILE A 13 8.17 1.11 -3.94
C ILE A 13 6.91 1.82 -3.46
N SER A 14 7.12 2.82 -2.60
CA SER A 14 6.05 3.64 -2.02
C SER A 14 6.43 5.11 -2.10
N PHE A 15 5.42 5.96 -2.22
CA PHE A 15 5.55 7.42 -2.21
C PHE A 15 4.70 8.03 -1.10
N LEU A 16 5.15 9.15 -0.57
CA LEU A 16 4.44 9.92 0.45
C LEU A 16 3.83 11.17 -0.18
N PHE A 17 2.58 11.43 0.18
CA PHE A 17 1.82 12.61 -0.19
C PHE A 17 1.19 13.19 1.06
N LYS A 18 0.95 14.50 1.12
CA LYS A 18 0.09 15.03 2.17
C LYS A 18 -1.33 14.52 1.92
N THR A 19 -2.02 14.12 2.99
CA THR A 19 -3.39 13.60 2.88
C THR A 19 -4.33 14.60 2.18
N LYS A 20 -4.23 15.88 2.56
CA LYS A 20 -5.01 16.97 1.97
C LYS A 20 -4.83 17.07 0.45
N ASP A 21 -3.60 16.93 -0.04
CA ASP A 21 -3.30 17.03 -1.47
C ASP A 21 -4.01 15.92 -2.27
N LEU A 22 -4.09 14.71 -1.70
CA LEU A 22 -4.79 13.58 -2.32
C LEU A 22 -6.32 13.70 -2.21
N ASP A 23 -6.84 14.19 -1.08
CA ASP A 23 -8.29 14.38 -0.90
C ASP A 23 -8.84 15.42 -1.89
N GLU A 24 -8.10 16.50 -2.15
CA GLU A 24 -8.45 17.50 -3.16
C GLU A 24 -8.36 16.93 -4.59
N HIS A 25 -7.30 16.17 -4.88
CA HIS A 25 -7.07 15.55 -6.18
C HIS A 25 -8.16 14.53 -6.52
N PHE A 26 -8.42 13.55 -5.66
CA PHE A 26 -9.36 12.45 -5.93
C PHE A 26 -10.84 12.81 -5.75
N THR A 27 -11.20 14.09 -5.85
CA THR A 27 -12.59 14.51 -6.10
C THR A 27 -13.10 14.02 -7.47
N ASN A 28 -12.19 13.75 -8.41
CA ASN A 28 -12.47 13.07 -9.67
C ASN A 28 -11.82 11.68 -9.70
N PRO A 29 -12.61 10.59 -9.82
CA PRO A 29 -12.07 9.24 -9.72
C PRO A 29 -11.28 8.79 -10.97
N ASN A 30 -11.33 9.51 -12.09
CA ASN A 30 -10.65 9.12 -13.33
C ASN A 30 -9.20 9.65 -13.41
N GLN A 31 -8.55 9.88 -12.28
CA GLN A 31 -7.21 10.44 -12.18
C GLN A 31 -6.18 9.41 -11.68
N THR A 32 -4.92 9.64 -12.02
CA THR A 32 -3.77 8.87 -11.49
C THR A 32 -3.12 9.62 -10.32
N LEU A 33 -2.22 8.96 -9.60
CA LEU A 33 -1.42 9.62 -8.55
C LEU A 33 -0.69 10.86 -9.11
N PRO A 34 -0.77 12.02 -8.44
CA PRO A 34 -0.14 13.27 -8.87
C PRO A 34 1.32 13.31 -8.41
N PHE A 35 2.23 12.64 -9.13
CA PHE A 35 3.62 12.44 -8.69
C PHE A 35 4.41 13.75 -8.43
N GLU A 36 4.00 14.86 -9.01
CA GLU A 36 4.49 16.21 -8.73
C GLU A 36 4.22 16.68 -7.28
N LEU A 37 3.25 16.07 -6.61
CA LEU A 37 2.88 16.35 -5.21
C LEU A 37 3.59 15.43 -4.21
N VAL A 38 4.48 14.55 -4.66
CA VAL A 38 5.29 13.71 -3.74
C VAL A 38 6.11 14.60 -2.81
N ARG A 39 6.19 14.20 -1.54
CA ARG A 39 6.96 14.91 -0.52
C ARG A 39 7.80 13.95 0.31
N SER A 40 8.94 14.45 0.79
CA SER A 40 9.68 13.80 1.87
C SER A 40 8.86 13.82 3.16
N TYR A 41 9.07 12.81 4.01
CA TYR A 41 8.44 12.73 5.32
C TYR A 41 8.76 13.96 6.18
N ALA A 42 7.76 14.46 6.92
CA ALA A 42 7.95 15.50 7.92
C ALA A 42 6.87 15.38 9.03
N GLU A 43 7.24 15.48 10.31
CA GLU A 43 6.32 15.16 11.42
C GLU A 43 5.10 16.08 11.52
N GLN A 44 5.22 17.32 11.01
CA GLN A 44 4.18 18.34 11.09
C GLN A 44 3.00 18.14 10.12
N TYR A 45 3.08 17.19 9.18
CA TYR A 45 2.01 16.94 8.22
C TYR A 45 1.40 15.55 8.42
N GLN A 46 0.11 15.43 8.09
CA GLN A 46 -0.51 14.13 7.88
C GLN A 46 -0.21 13.63 6.47
N PHE A 47 0.17 12.36 6.39
CA PHE A 47 0.64 11.72 5.18
C PHE A 47 -0.25 10.54 4.80
N ALA A 48 -0.33 10.36 3.48
CA ALA A 48 -0.77 9.15 2.83
C ALA A 48 0.45 8.44 2.23
N MET A 49 0.57 7.13 2.47
CA MET A 49 1.55 6.28 1.79
C MET A 49 0.89 5.56 0.62
N CYS A 50 1.36 5.83 -0.60
CA CYS A 50 0.89 5.16 -1.80
C CYS A 50 1.86 4.05 -2.21
N CYS A 51 1.42 2.80 -2.11
CA CYS A 51 2.18 1.62 -2.51
C CYS A 51 2.01 1.36 -4.02
N LEU A 52 3.05 1.69 -4.80
CA LEU A 52 3.01 1.56 -6.26
C LEU A 52 3.38 0.15 -6.74
N SER A 53 4.38 -0.45 -6.12
CA SER A 53 4.85 -1.78 -6.52
C SER A 53 5.43 -2.53 -5.34
N ARG A 54 4.98 -3.76 -5.13
CA ARG A 54 5.53 -4.67 -4.14
C ARG A 54 5.69 -6.04 -4.78
N TYR A 55 6.85 -6.65 -4.58
CA TYR A 55 7.15 -7.97 -5.11
C TYR A 55 8.03 -8.71 -4.11
N ALA A 56 7.73 -9.98 -3.90
CA ALA A 56 8.55 -10.91 -3.17
C ALA A 56 8.55 -12.23 -3.95
N MET A 57 9.73 -12.71 -4.31
CA MET A 57 9.83 -13.95 -5.09
C MET A 57 9.60 -15.22 -4.26
N SER A 58 9.66 -15.12 -2.94
CA SER A 58 9.46 -16.20 -2.00
C SER A 58 8.84 -15.68 -0.71
N GLU A 59 8.24 -16.58 0.06
CA GLU A 59 7.69 -16.26 1.38
C GLU A 59 8.75 -15.68 2.32
N GLN A 60 9.97 -16.21 2.30
CA GLN A 60 11.07 -15.67 3.12
C GLN A 60 11.38 -14.20 2.79
N VAL A 61 11.32 -13.82 1.50
CA VAL A 61 11.49 -12.42 1.10
C VAL A 61 10.29 -11.59 1.51
N PHE A 62 9.08 -12.13 1.41
CA PHE A 62 7.86 -11.47 1.89
C PHE A 62 7.93 -11.19 3.39
N MET A 63 8.36 -12.18 4.19
CA MET A 63 8.53 -12.07 5.64
C MET A 63 9.65 -11.12 6.06
N LYS A 64 10.46 -10.63 5.12
CA LYS A 64 11.37 -9.49 5.34
C LYS A 64 10.72 -8.17 4.92
N LEU A 65 10.19 -8.11 3.69
CA LEU A 65 9.68 -6.86 3.11
C LEU A 65 8.39 -6.36 3.77
N HIS A 66 7.49 -7.28 4.13
CA HIS A 66 6.18 -6.90 4.62
C HIS A 66 6.26 -6.35 6.05
N PRO A 67 6.93 -7.01 7.01
CA PRO A 67 7.07 -6.45 8.35
C PRO A 67 7.84 -5.12 8.39
N THR A 68 8.88 -4.92 7.57
CA THR A 68 9.56 -3.61 7.50
C THR A 68 8.61 -2.48 7.10
N PHE A 69 7.67 -2.75 6.19
CA PHE A 69 6.64 -1.77 5.84
C PHE A 69 5.68 -1.51 7.00
N VAL A 70 5.20 -2.58 7.66
CA VAL A 70 4.26 -2.45 8.79
C VAL A 70 4.92 -1.70 9.95
N ASP A 71 6.19 -2.01 10.24
CA ASP A 71 7.00 -1.33 11.26
C ASP A 71 7.20 0.15 10.92
N TYR A 72 7.47 0.48 9.65
CA TYR A 72 7.60 1.87 9.20
C TYR A 72 6.33 2.67 9.45
N ILE A 73 5.15 2.18 9.00
CA ILE A 73 3.88 2.90 9.20
C ILE A 73 3.46 2.92 10.68
N ALA A 74 3.76 1.87 11.46
CA ALA A 74 3.49 1.84 12.90
C ALA A 74 4.36 2.84 13.67
N SER A 75 5.61 3.04 13.25
CA SER A 75 6.54 4.01 13.85
C SER A 75 6.22 5.47 13.50
N LYS A 76 5.32 5.72 12.54
CA LYS A 76 4.98 7.03 11.98
C LYS A 76 3.47 7.26 12.05
N SER A 77 2.99 7.64 13.23
CA SER A 77 1.55 7.82 13.52
C SER A 77 0.84 8.86 12.65
N ASN A 78 1.57 9.79 12.04
CA ASN A 78 1.04 10.78 11.10
C ASN A 78 0.88 10.24 9.67
N ILE A 79 1.26 8.99 9.38
CA ILE A 79 0.87 8.30 8.14
C ILE A 79 -0.50 7.65 8.37
N THR A 80 -1.55 8.40 8.11
CA THR A 80 -2.93 8.01 8.48
C THR A 80 -3.64 7.22 7.39
N GLU A 81 -3.13 7.25 6.16
CA GLU A 81 -3.77 6.61 5.01
C GLU A 81 -2.78 5.80 4.18
N ILE A 82 -3.27 4.69 3.62
CA ILE A 82 -2.51 3.84 2.71
C ILE A 82 -3.30 3.66 1.43
N TYR A 83 -2.62 3.81 0.30
CA TYR A 83 -3.20 3.63 -1.03
C TYR A 83 -2.56 2.45 -1.75
N TYR A 84 -3.38 1.59 -2.35
CA TYR A 84 -2.95 0.44 -3.14
C TYR A 84 -3.59 0.45 -4.53
N TYR A 85 -2.80 0.25 -5.58
CA TYR A 85 -3.36 -0.16 -6.86
C TYR A 85 -3.71 -1.65 -6.83
N ALA A 86 -4.97 -1.97 -7.08
CA ALA A 86 -5.39 -3.34 -7.35
C ALA A 86 -5.57 -3.56 -8.85
N PHE A 87 -5.01 -4.68 -9.34
CA PHE A 87 -5.05 -5.12 -10.73
C PHE A 87 -5.89 -6.40 -10.92
N ASP A 88 -6.33 -7.01 -9.82
CA ASP A 88 -7.16 -8.21 -9.78
C ASP A 88 -8.23 -8.11 -8.68
N ASN A 89 -9.29 -8.91 -8.83
CA ASN A 89 -10.43 -8.88 -7.90
C ASN A 89 -10.11 -9.44 -6.52
N LYS A 90 -9.27 -10.49 -6.42
CA LYS A 90 -9.01 -11.11 -5.12
C LYS A 90 -8.35 -10.13 -4.16
N PHE A 91 -7.34 -9.42 -4.65
CA PHE A 91 -6.66 -8.42 -3.84
C PHE A 91 -7.56 -7.20 -3.55
N SER A 92 -8.34 -6.74 -4.54
CA SER A 92 -9.26 -5.62 -4.31
C SER A 92 -10.36 -5.96 -3.31
N ASP A 93 -10.95 -7.15 -3.40
CA ASP A 93 -12.06 -7.58 -2.56
C ASP A 93 -11.58 -7.77 -1.13
N TYR A 94 -10.42 -8.40 -0.93
CA TYR A 94 -9.76 -8.48 0.37
C TYR A 94 -9.57 -7.10 1.03
N LEU A 95 -9.04 -6.12 0.29
CA LEU A 95 -8.85 -4.77 0.83
C LEU A 95 -10.19 -4.08 1.15
N VAL A 96 -11.21 -4.28 0.32
CA VAL A 96 -12.56 -3.75 0.57
C VAL A 96 -13.20 -4.38 1.82
N ASP A 97 -13.04 -5.69 2.01
CA ASP A 97 -13.52 -6.41 3.20
C ASP A 97 -12.83 -5.92 4.47
N LEU A 98 -11.57 -5.48 4.37
CA LEU A 98 -10.85 -4.79 5.44
C LEU A 98 -11.35 -3.35 5.69
N GLY A 99 -12.21 -2.80 4.84
CA GLY A 99 -12.73 -1.43 4.95
C GLY A 99 -12.10 -0.43 4.00
N ALA A 100 -11.30 -0.86 3.01
CA ALA A 100 -10.75 0.05 2.02
C ALA A 100 -11.84 0.59 1.07
N LYS A 101 -11.70 1.85 0.67
CA LYS A 101 -12.58 2.55 -0.27
C LYS A 101 -11.92 2.63 -1.64
N LYS A 102 -12.67 2.34 -2.71
CA LYS A 102 -12.21 2.60 -4.08
C LYS A 102 -12.32 4.11 -4.35
N VAL A 103 -11.18 4.78 -4.57
CA VAL A 103 -11.10 6.26 -4.69
C VAL A 103 -10.77 6.73 -6.11
N ALA A 104 -10.07 5.92 -6.89
CA ALA A 104 -9.82 6.20 -8.29
C ALA A 104 -9.83 4.92 -9.12
N TYR A 105 -10.08 5.06 -10.41
CA TYR A 105 -10.13 3.96 -11.37
C TYR A 105 -9.80 4.46 -12.76
N ASP A 106 -9.35 3.55 -13.62
CA ASP A 106 -9.01 3.90 -14.99
C ASP A 106 -10.26 3.97 -15.90
N SER A 107 -10.04 4.02 -17.22
CA SER A 107 -11.14 3.95 -18.17
C SER A 107 -11.77 2.55 -18.17
N PRO A 108 -13.11 2.44 -18.33
CA PRO A 108 -13.78 1.14 -18.44
C PRO A 108 -13.16 0.29 -19.55
N ALA A 109 -12.94 -0.99 -19.25
CA ALA A 109 -12.36 -1.95 -20.19
C ALA A 109 -13.18 -3.24 -20.20
N ARG A 110 -13.43 -3.79 -21.40
CA ARG A 110 -14.14 -5.07 -21.58
C ARG A 110 -13.48 -6.23 -20.82
N THR A 111 -12.15 -6.17 -20.69
CA THR A 111 -11.31 -7.15 -19.99
C THR A 111 -10.84 -6.64 -18.62
N GLY A 112 -11.51 -5.63 -18.05
CA GLY A 112 -11.16 -5.10 -16.75
C GLY A 112 -11.37 -6.14 -15.65
N SER A 113 -10.38 -6.30 -14.79
CA SER A 113 -10.50 -7.21 -13.64
C SER A 113 -11.43 -6.60 -12.60
N VAL A 114 -11.25 -5.33 -12.25
CA VAL A 114 -11.93 -4.68 -11.12
C VAL A 114 -13.35 -4.24 -11.48
N LYS A 115 -14.35 -4.66 -10.70
CA LYS A 115 -15.75 -4.21 -10.87
C LYS A 115 -16.09 -3.01 -9.99
N ILE A 116 -16.76 -2.02 -10.61
CA ILE A 116 -17.38 -0.87 -9.93
C ILE A 116 -18.80 -0.72 -10.49
N GLY A 117 -19.79 -1.05 -9.66
CA GLY A 117 -21.17 -1.22 -10.12
C GLY A 117 -21.26 -2.27 -11.23
N ARG A 118 -21.77 -1.86 -12.40
CA ARG A 118 -21.91 -2.73 -13.59
C ARG A 118 -20.73 -2.64 -14.56
N LYS A 119 -19.75 -1.76 -14.32
CA LYS A 119 -18.62 -1.52 -15.22
C LYS A 119 -17.36 -2.22 -14.70
N ALA A 120 -16.51 -2.63 -15.64
CA ALA A 120 -15.22 -3.27 -15.37
C ALA A 120 -14.08 -2.33 -15.75
N TYR A 121 -13.02 -2.35 -14.94
CA TYR A 121 -11.87 -1.43 -14.96
C TYR A 121 -10.58 -2.26 -14.88
N ARG A 122 -9.49 -1.82 -15.51
CA ARG A 122 -8.23 -2.60 -15.47
C ARG A 122 -7.54 -2.45 -14.12
N LYS A 123 -7.65 -1.27 -13.52
CA LYS A 123 -7.08 -0.99 -12.20
C LYS A 123 -7.98 -0.06 -11.40
N CYS A 124 -7.95 -0.22 -10.09
CA CYS A 124 -8.46 0.79 -9.17
C CYS A 124 -7.42 1.13 -8.12
N LEU A 125 -7.53 2.34 -7.58
CA LEU A 125 -6.80 2.79 -6.42
C LEU A 125 -7.74 2.64 -5.21
N LEU A 126 -7.30 1.88 -4.21
CA LEU A 126 -7.98 1.73 -2.94
C LEU A 126 -7.28 2.57 -1.88
N LYS A 127 -8.07 3.24 -1.03
CA LYS A 127 -7.65 3.99 0.16
C LYS A 127 -8.06 3.21 1.40
N LEU A 128 -7.14 2.96 2.30
CA LEU A 128 -7.36 2.27 3.58
C LEU A 128 -6.82 3.14 4.73
N ASP A 129 -7.53 3.16 5.84
CA ASP A 129 -7.05 3.79 7.06
C ASP A 129 -5.90 2.95 7.66
N THR A 130 -4.77 3.59 7.97
CA THR A 130 -3.60 2.91 8.54
C THR A 130 -3.93 2.18 9.83
N ALA A 131 -4.77 2.76 10.70
CA ALA A 131 -5.16 2.13 11.96
C ALA A 131 -5.97 0.85 11.73
N VAL A 132 -6.84 0.83 10.70
CA VAL A 132 -7.61 -0.36 10.33
C VAL A 132 -6.70 -1.49 9.84
N LEU A 133 -5.66 -1.15 9.06
CA LEU A 133 -4.66 -2.13 8.64
C LEU A 133 -3.86 -2.65 9.84
N LEU A 134 -3.36 -1.76 10.68
CA LEU A 134 -2.53 -2.12 11.84
C LEU A 134 -3.28 -2.91 12.91
N ALA A 135 -4.61 -2.73 13.00
CA ALA A 135 -5.46 -3.50 13.91
C ALA A 135 -5.67 -4.96 13.46
N GLN A 136 -5.29 -5.34 12.23
CA GLN A 136 -5.46 -6.71 11.78
C GLN A 136 -4.57 -7.67 12.56
N PRO A 137 -5.10 -8.81 13.06
CA PRO A 137 -4.31 -9.78 13.81
C PRO A 137 -3.03 -10.24 13.10
N ALA A 138 -3.09 -10.38 11.77
CA ALA A 138 -1.93 -10.72 10.96
C ALA A 138 -0.84 -9.63 11.00
N MET A 139 -1.22 -8.35 10.99
CA MET A 139 -0.26 -7.24 11.07
C MET A 139 0.38 -7.14 12.45
N ILE A 140 -0.41 -7.33 13.51
CA ILE A 140 0.07 -7.39 14.90
C ILE A 140 1.07 -8.53 15.07
N TYR A 141 0.75 -9.73 14.55
CA TYR A 141 1.66 -10.88 14.56
C TYR A 141 3.00 -10.55 13.86
N LEU A 142 2.95 -9.96 12.66
CA LEU A 142 4.14 -9.60 11.91
C LEU A 142 5.02 -8.57 12.63
N LEU A 143 4.41 -7.57 13.29
CA LEU A 143 5.12 -6.59 14.11
C LEU A 143 5.88 -7.26 15.26
N HIS A 144 5.21 -8.13 16.02
CA HIS A 144 5.85 -8.86 17.13
C HIS A 144 7.01 -9.74 16.66
N GLN A 145 6.83 -10.48 15.55
CA GLN A 145 7.89 -11.31 14.99
C GLN A 145 9.09 -10.47 14.55
N HIS A 146 8.85 -9.35 13.86
CA HIS A 146 9.91 -8.48 13.37
C HIS A 146 10.72 -7.84 14.50
N GLN A 147 10.05 -7.31 15.51
CA GLN A 147 10.69 -6.72 16.69
C GLN A 147 11.53 -7.74 17.46
N THR A 148 11.01 -8.96 17.63
CA THR A 148 11.74 -10.06 18.29
C THR A 148 13.00 -10.44 17.51
N ASN A 149 12.89 -10.55 16.18
CA ASN A 149 14.02 -10.88 15.32
C ASN A 149 15.10 -9.79 15.31
N MET A 150 14.71 -8.51 15.35
CA MET A 150 15.67 -7.41 15.45
C MET A 150 16.36 -7.35 16.81
N ALA A 151 15.67 -7.71 17.90
CA ALA A 151 16.27 -7.78 19.23
C ALA A 151 17.29 -8.92 19.35
N ALA A 152 17.04 -10.05 18.70
CA ALA A 152 17.96 -11.21 18.70
C ALA A 152 19.23 -11.01 17.84
N GLN A 153 19.28 -9.97 17.02
CA GLN A 153 20.44 -9.64 16.17
C GLN A 153 21.34 -8.53 16.76
N ARG A 154 20.99 -8.01 17.94
CA ARG A 154 21.79 -7.05 18.71
C ARG A 154 22.57 -7.77 19.80
#